data_AF-A0A439SGT1-F1
#
_entry.id   AF-A0A439SGT1-F1
#
_cell.length_a   1.000
_cell.length_b   1.000
_cell.length_c   1.000
_cell.angle_alpha   90.00
_cell.angle_beta   90.00
_cell.angle_gamma   90.00
#
_symmetry.space_group_name_H-M   'P 1'
#
loop_
_entity.id
_entity.type
_entity.pdbx_description
1 polymer ?
#
loop_
_entity_poly.entity_id
_entity_poly.type
_entity_poly.pdbx_seq_one_letter_code
_entity_poly.pdbx_strand_id
1 'polypeptide(L)' 'MAATKRLTIDALAEALMQRTGHAFADRQRLQRALTHASARSSHAGID' A
#
# COMPACT_ATOMS: atom_id res chain seq x y z
N MET A 1 -1.90 18.62 9.66
CA MET A 1 -1.80 17.17 9.50
C MET A 1 -1.98 16.88 8.02
N ALA A 2 -0.91 16.53 7.29
CA ALA A 2 -1.04 16.25 5.86
C ALA A 2 -1.95 15.03 5.72
N ALA A 3 -3.13 15.22 5.11
CA ALA A 3 -3.99 14.11 4.76
C ALA A 3 -3.18 13.24 3.78
N THR A 4 -2.57 12.17 4.29
CA THR A 4 -1.93 11.14 3.49
C THR A 4 -3.02 10.59 2.58
N LYS A 5 -3.05 11.08 1.34
CA LYS A 5 -3.95 10.61 0.30
C LYS A 5 -3.77 9.10 0.28
N ARG A 6 -4.78 8.35 0.75
CA ARG A 6 -4.74 6.89 0.76
C ARG A 6 -4.60 6.46 -0.68
N LEU A 7 -3.38 6.10 -1.08
CA LEU A 7 -3.14 5.54 -2.39
C LEU A 7 -3.88 4.20 -2.42
N THR A 8 -4.71 4.00 -3.44
CA THR A 8 -5.28 2.67 -3.69
C THR A 8 -4.12 1.73 -4.01
N ILE A 9 -4.29 0.44 -3.69
CA ILE A 9 -3.23 -0.55 -3.90
C ILE A 9 -2.81 -0.64 -5.38
N ASP A 10 -3.75 -0.39 -6.29
CA ASP A 10 -3.50 -0.37 -7.74
C ASP A 10 -2.59 0.78 -8.15
N ALA A 11 -2.86 2.00 -7.66
CA ALA A 11 -2.02 3.17 -7.91
C ALA A 11 -0.61 2.99 -7.32
N LEU A 12 -0.50 2.29 -6.18
CA LEU A 12 0.79 1.99 -5.57
C LEU A 12 1.58 0.98 -6.40
N ALA A 13 0.92 -0.09 -6.87
CA ALA A 13 1.54 -1.09 -7.72
C ALA A 13 2.05 -0.47 -9.03
N GLU A 14 1.28 0.42 -9.64
CA GLU A 14 1.69 1.13 -10.86
C GLU A 14 2.89 2.06 -10.62
N ALA A 15 2.87 2.85 -9.54
CA ALA A 15 4.00 3.71 -9.16
C ALA A 15 5.28 2.90 -8.87
N LEU A 16 5.15 1.74 -8.24
CA LEU A 16 6.27 0.83 -8.00
C LEU A 16 6.78 0.23 -9.31
N MET A 17 5.91 -0.16 -10.23
CA MET A 17 6.31 -0.66 -11.54
C MET A 17 7.11 0.40 -12.32
N GLN A 18 6.63 1.66 -12.36
CA GLN A 18 7.33 2.76 -13.02
C GLN A 18 8.71 3.01 -12.43
N ARG A 19 8.86 2.86 -11.10
CA ARG A 19 10.12 3.11 -10.41
C ARG A 19 11.11 1.94 -10.45
N THR A 20 10.61 0.71 -10.46
CA THR A 20 11.43 -0.52 -10.31
C THR A 20 11.52 -1.35 -11.59
N GLY A 21 10.67 -1.09 -12.57
CA GLY A 21 10.51 -1.92 -13.76
C GLY A 21 9.82 -3.28 -13.51
N HIS A 22 9.39 -3.56 -12.27
CA HIS A 22 8.83 -4.85 -11.89
C HIS A 22 7.31 -4.80 -11.72
N ALA A 23 6.59 -5.65 -12.46
CA ALA A 23 5.16 -5.82 -12.31
C ALA A 23 4.82 -6.81 -11.18
N PHE A 24 4.05 -6.37 -10.19
CA PHE A 24 3.56 -7.25 -9.13
C PHE A 24 2.22 -7.89 -9.55
N ALA A 25 2.24 -9.20 -9.81
CA ALA A 25 1.04 -9.96 -10.17
C ALA A 25 0.07 -10.12 -8.97
N ASP A 26 0.61 -10.29 -7.76
CA ASP A 26 -0.18 -10.46 -6.54
C ASP A 26 -0.22 -9.16 -5.72
N ARG A 27 -1.28 -8.37 -5.95
CA ARG A 27 -1.50 -7.09 -5.26
C ARG A 27 -1.80 -7.27 -3.77
N GLN A 28 -2.46 -8.35 -3.36
CA GLN A 28 -2.76 -8.60 -1.95
C GLN A 28 -1.47 -8.90 -1.17
N ARG A 29 -0.58 -9.70 -1.75
CA ARG A 29 0.73 -9.99 -1.17
C ARG A 29 1.58 -8.72 -1.09
N LEU A 30 1.58 -7.89 -2.13
CA LEU A 30 2.24 -6.59 -2.12
C LEU A 30 1.71 -5.68 -1.00
N GLN A 31 0.38 -5.55 -0.88
CA GLN A 31 -0.25 -4.78 0.18
C GLN A 31 0.18 -5.28 1.56
N ARG A 32 0.16 -6.59 1.78
CA ARG A 32 0.53 -7.19 3.07
C ARG A 32 2.01 -6.99 3.40
N ALA A 33 2.90 -7.06 2.41
CA ALA A 33 4.33 -6.82 2.59
C ALA A 33 4.63 -5.37 2.95
N LEU A 34 3.85 -4.42 2.39
CA LEU A 34 4.00 -2.99 2.64
C LEU A 34 3.17 -2.46 3.83
N THR A 35 2.25 -3.27 4.37
CA THR A 35 1.41 -2.89 5.51
C THR A 35 1.99 -3.46 6.80
N HIS A 36 2.48 -2.55 7.65
CA HIS A 36 2.89 -2.88 9.02
C HIS A 36 1.73 -3.48 9.83
N ALA A 37 2.05 -4.35 10.79
CA ALA A 37 1.05 -5.06 11.59
C ALA A 37 0.11 -4.11 12.38
N SER A 38 0.64 -3.00 12.88
CA SER A 38 -0.15 -1.96 13.56
C SER A 38 -1.20 -1.31 12.66
N ALA A 39 -0.92 -1.27 11.35
CA ALA A 39 -1.79 -0.69 10.35
C ALA A 39 -2.75 -1.71 9.69
N ARG A 40 -2.71 -2.98 10.14
CA ARG A 40 -3.50 -4.08 9.55
C ARG A 40 -4.90 -4.21 10.13
N SER A 41 -5.14 -3.69 11.34
CA SER A 41 -6.47 -3.69 11.95
C SER A 41 -7.40 -2.70 11.25
N SER A 42 -8.69 -3.02 11.24
CA SER A 42 -9.77 -2.14 10.76
C SER A 42 -9.83 -0.77 11.46
N HIS A 43 -9.10 -0.62 12.57
CA HIS A 43 -8.96 0.60 13.37
C HIS A 43 -7.58 1.28 13.24
N ALA A 44 -6.79 0.92 12.23
CA ALA A 44 -5.50 1.55 11.97
C ALA A 44 -5.64 3.07 11.70
N GLY A 45 -5.27 3.88 12.69
CA GLY A 45 -5.33 5.35 12.63
C GLY A 45 -6.60 5.97 13.22
N ILE A 46 -7.27 5.30 14.18
CA ILE A 46 -8.44 5.82 14.91
C ILE A 46 -8.16 5.96 16.43
N ASP A 47 -6.89 6.08 16.84
CA ASP A 47 -6.52 6.48 18.21
C ASP A 47 -6.25 7.98 18.25
#